data_AF-A0A3P7JZ39-F1
#
_entry.id   AF-A0A3P7JZ39-F1
#
_cell.length_a   1.000
_cell.length_b   1.000
_cell.length_c   1.000
_cell.angle_alpha   90.00
_cell.angle_beta   90.00
_cell.angle_gamma   90.00
#
_symmetry.space_group_name_H-M   'P 1'
#
loop_
_entity.id
_entity.type
_entity.pdbx_description
1 polymer ?
#
loop_
_entity_poly.entity_id
_entity_poly.type
_entity_poly.pdbx_seq_one_letter_code
_entity_poly.pdbx_strand_id
1 'polypeptide(L)'
;MLKVSGTMKTFLLTLLGIAAVCAFSVQKHDVLEQLRNRVITREAESLTGQGLADYVNKNQAFFKASPSKFSPEAMKAKLMDVKYLEEPEHEAELASPSKFSSEAMKAKLMDVKYLVEPEHEAELVIDATIPDSFDSREQWPTCKSISTIRDQSDCGNLVLRKIWMPLSPDT
;
A
#
# COMPACT_ATOMS: atom_id res chain seq x y z
N MET A 1 -11.84 59.60 -16.63
CA MET A 1 -12.86 58.55 -16.43
C MET A 1 -12.84 57.61 -17.63
N LEU A 2 -12.21 56.43 -17.52
CA LEU A 2 -12.12 55.47 -18.62
C LEU A 2 -13.43 54.67 -18.73
N LYS A 3 -14.19 54.90 -19.80
CA LYS A 3 -15.43 54.19 -20.11
C LYS A 3 -15.07 52.82 -20.70
N VAL A 4 -14.96 51.81 -19.85
CA VAL A 4 -14.68 50.42 -20.27
C VAL A 4 -15.87 49.93 -21.11
N SER A 5 -15.63 49.72 -22.41
CA SER A 5 -16.62 49.20 -23.37
C SER A 5 -17.12 47.81 -22.93
N GLY A 6 -18.39 47.48 -23.22
CA GLY A 6 -19.04 46.24 -22.77
C GLY A 6 -18.25 44.97 -23.12
N THR A 7 -17.63 44.96 -24.30
CA THR A 7 -16.76 43.87 -24.77
C THR A 7 -15.50 43.73 -23.92
N MET A 8 -14.94 44.84 -23.42
CA MET A 8 -13.75 44.81 -22.56
C MET A 8 -14.09 44.32 -21.15
N LYS A 9 -15.33 44.53 -20.67
CA LYS A 9 -15.81 43.95 -19.39
C LYS A 9 -16.02 42.44 -19.50
N THR A 10 -16.56 41.95 -20.61
CA THR A 10 -16.72 40.50 -20.84
C THR A 10 -15.37 39.82 -20.94
N PHE A 11 -14.39 40.40 -21.65
CA PHE A 11 -13.02 39.85 -21.70
C PHE A 11 -12.35 39.83 -20.31
N LEU A 12 -12.54 40.87 -19.49
CA LEU A 12 -11.99 40.92 -18.14
C LEU A 12 -12.61 39.84 -17.23
N LEU A 13 -13.93 39.64 -17.33
CA LEU A 13 -14.64 38.61 -16.57
C LEU A 13 -14.25 37.19 -17.00
N THR A 14 -14.06 36.94 -18.30
CA THR A 14 -13.59 35.64 -18.79
C THR A 14 -12.15 35.34 -18.37
N LEU A 15 -11.26 36.35 -18.38
CA LEU A 15 -9.89 36.20 -17.90
C LEU A 15 -9.84 35.89 -16.39
N LEU A 16 -10.68 36.57 -15.60
CA LEU A 16 -10.79 36.30 -14.16
C LEU A 16 -11.32 34.88 -13.88
N GLY A 17 -12.29 34.42 -14.68
CA GLY A 17 -12.80 33.05 -14.61
C GLY A 17 -11.75 31.99 -14.94
N ILE A 18 -10.96 32.20 -16.00
CA ILE A 18 -9.87 31.28 -16.38
C ILE A 18 -8.79 31.25 -15.29
N ALA A 19 -8.40 32.40 -14.73
CA ALA A 19 -7.43 32.47 -13.64
C ALA A 19 -7.91 31.70 -12.39
N ALA A 20 -9.20 31.78 -12.05
CA ALA A 20 -9.78 31.04 -10.93
C ALA A 20 -9.76 29.51 -11.16
N VAL A 21 -10.05 29.04 -12.37
CA VAL A 21 -10.00 27.61 -12.74
C VAL A 21 -8.56 27.07 -12.73
N CYS A 22 -7.60 27.87 -13.20
CA CYS A 22 -6.19 27.51 -13.14
C CYS A 22 -5.66 27.45 -11.70
N ALA A 23 -6.07 28.37 -10.82
CA ALA A 23 -5.67 28.34 -9.40
C ALA A 23 -6.19 27.09 -8.66
N PHE A 24 -7.42 26.65 -8.97
CA PHE A 24 -8.00 25.46 -8.34
C PHE A 24 -7.34 24.14 -8.79
N SER A 25 -6.93 24.06 -10.06
CA SER A 25 -6.31 22.84 -10.63
C SER A 25 -4.89 22.60 -10.12
N VAL A 26 -4.16 23.67 -9.76
CA VAL A 26 -2.76 23.62 -9.29
C VAL A 26 -2.61 23.02 -7.87
N GLN A 27 -3.69 22.94 -7.09
CA GLN A 27 -3.62 22.61 -5.66
C GLN A 27 -3.49 21.12 -5.33
N LYS A 28 -3.94 20.20 -6.21
CA LYS A 28 -4.00 18.77 -5.87
C LYS A 28 -2.63 18.08 -5.73
N HIS A 29 -1.65 18.46 -6.55
CA HIS A 29 -0.33 17.81 -6.53
C HIS A 29 0.53 18.26 -5.34
N ASP A 30 0.36 19.50 -4.89
CA ASP A 30 1.12 20.07 -3.76
C ASP A 30 0.72 19.43 -2.41
N VAL A 31 -0.56 19.10 -2.23
CA VAL A 31 -1.05 18.48 -0.98
C VAL A 31 -0.44 17.09 -0.72
N LEU A 32 -0.24 16.25 -1.74
CA LEU A 32 0.36 14.93 -1.57
C LEU A 32 1.84 15.02 -1.18
N GLU A 33 2.59 15.95 -1.79
CA GLU A 33 3.99 16.21 -1.43
C GLU A 33 4.09 16.80 -0.01
N GLN A 34 3.18 17.68 0.38
CA GLN A 34 3.10 18.21 1.74
C GLN A 34 2.78 17.12 2.79
N LEU A 35 1.88 16.19 2.47
CA LEU A 35 1.57 15.06 3.35
C LEU A 35 2.74 14.07 3.44
N ARG A 36 3.42 13.81 2.32
CA ARG A 36 4.58 12.91 2.27
C ARG A 36 5.77 13.45 3.07
N ASN A 37 6.04 14.75 2.94
CA ASN A 37 7.21 15.39 3.53
C ASN A 37 6.93 16.04 4.89
N ARG A 38 5.82 15.66 5.55
CA ARG A 38 5.47 16.18 6.88
C ARG A 38 6.47 15.70 7.92
N VAL A 39 7.16 16.65 8.57
CA VAL A 39 8.06 16.35 9.69
C VAL A 39 7.24 16.06 10.95
N ILE A 40 7.57 14.95 11.62
CA ILE A 40 6.97 14.55 12.89
C ILE A 40 7.73 15.25 14.02
N THR A 41 7.00 15.83 14.98
CA THR A 41 7.60 16.47 16.15
C THR A 41 8.19 15.43 17.10
N ARG A 42 9.32 15.73 17.76
CA ARG A 42 9.96 14.82 18.75
C ARG A 42 9.02 14.34 19.85
N GLU A 43 8.11 15.20 20.29
CA GLU A 43 7.09 14.85 21.28
C GLU A 43 6.11 13.78 20.76
N ALA A 44 5.79 13.80 19.46
CA ALA A 44 4.90 12.83 18.85
C ALA A 44 5.59 11.49 18.58
N GLU A 45 6.90 11.50 18.32
CA GLU A 45 7.72 10.28 18.16
C GLU A 45 7.77 9.44 19.43
N SER A 46 7.67 10.06 20.61
CA SER A 46 7.75 9.37 21.90
C SER A 46 6.39 8.89 22.42
N LEU A 47 5.28 9.28 21.79
CA LEU A 47 3.95 8.85 22.21
C LEU A 47 3.75 7.35 21.95
N THR A 48 3.17 6.67 22.92
CA THR A 48 2.81 5.25 22.83
C THR A 48 1.41 5.01 23.37
N GLY A 49 0.82 3.86 23.02
CA GLY A 49 -0.49 3.45 23.53
C GLY A 49 -1.60 4.44 23.20
N GLN A 50 -2.39 4.82 24.22
CA GLN A 50 -3.55 5.69 24.05
C GLN A 50 -3.16 7.11 23.61
N GLY A 51 -2.08 7.68 24.15
CA GLY A 51 -1.65 9.04 23.78
C GLY A 51 -1.28 9.15 22.30
N LEU A 52 -0.70 8.09 21.73
CA LEU A 52 -0.44 8.02 20.29
C LEU A 52 -1.73 7.93 19.48
N ALA A 53 -2.68 7.09 19.90
CA ALA A 53 -3.98 6.96 19.23
C ALA A 53 -4.74 8.29 19.23
N ASP A 54 -4.75 9.01 20.35
CA ASP A 54 -5.41 10.31 20.48
C ASP A 54 -4.75 11.37 19.59
N TYR A 55 -3.42 11.39 19.54
CA TYR A 55 -2.68 12.28 18.64
C TYR A 55 -3.00 12.00 17.16
N VAL A 56 -3.01 10.73 16.75
CA VAL A 56 -3.37 10.34 15.38
C VAL A 56 -4.81 10.75 15.05
N ASN A 57 -5.76 10.47 15.94
CA ASN A 57 -7.17 10.84 15.74
C ASN A 57 -7.42 12.35 15.71
N LYS A 58 -6.57 13.13 16.38
CA LYS A 58 -6.61 14.61 16.33
C LYS A 58 -6.08 15.15 15.01
N ASN A 59 -5.06 14.50 14.46
CA ASN A 59 -4.33 14.98 13.29
C ASN A 59 -4.73 14.31 11.97
N GLN A 60 -5.59 13.29 12.01
CA GLN A 60 -6.06 12.53 10.86
C GLN A 60 -7.58 12.35 10.93
N ALA A 61 -8.27 12.72 9.85
CA ALA A 61 -9.72 12.64 9.74
C ALA A 61 -10.22 11.40 8.97
N PHE A 62 -9.39 10.79 8.12
CA PHE A 62 -9.81 9.72 7.20
C PHE A 62 -9.95 8.34 7.85
N PHE A 63 -9.29 8.12 8.98
CA PHE A 63 -9.40 6.86 9.73
C PHE A 63 -9.35 7.12 11.24
N LYS A 64 -9.78 6.12 12.02
CA LYS A 64 -9.73 6.14 13.48
C LYS A 64 -8.71 5.13 13.99
N ALA A 65 -7.80 5.59 14.83
CA ALA A 65 -6.79 4.78 15.50
C ALA A 65 -7.27 4.36 16.91
N SER A 66 -6.86 3.16 17.32
CA SER A 66 -7.07 2.60 18.65
C SER A 66 -5.83 1.81 19.06
N PRO A 67 -5.50 1.70 20.35
CA PRO A 67 -4.46 0.78 20.81
C PRO A 67 -4.75 -0.65 20.33
N SER A 68 -3.69 -1.36 19.93
CA SER A 68 -3.77 -2.76 19.53
C SER A 68 -4.16 -3.64 20.71
N LYS A 69 -4.93 -4.70 20.43
CA LYS A 69 -5.21 -5.77 21.40
C LYS A 69 -4.01 -6.69 21.64
N PHE A 70 -3.00 -6.63 20.78
CA PHE A 70 -1.81 -7.47 20.82
C PHE A 70 -0.63 -6.70 21.42
N SER A 71 0.28 -7.41 22.09
CA SER A 71 1.56 -6.84 22.50
C SER A 71 2.45 -6.57 21.26
N PRO A 72 3.46 -5.70 21.36
CA PRO A 72 4.42 -5.47 20.29
C PRO A 72 5.07 -6.76 19.78
N GLU A 73 5.39 -7.69 20.68
CA GLU A 73 5.99 -9.00 20.38
C GLU A 73 5.01 -9.89 19.63
N ALA A 74 3.74 -9.92 20.07
CA ALA A 74 2.68 -10.67 19.41
C ALA A 74 2.36 -10.10 18.02
N MET A 75 2.37 -8.78 17.85
CA MET A 75 2.24 -8.14 16.54
C MET A 75 3.39 -8.53 15.62
N LYS A 76 4.64 -8.47 16.11
CA LYS A 76 5.83 -8.86 15.35
C LYS A 76 5.81 -10.33 14.95
N ALA A 77 5.29 -11.22 15.80
CA ALA A 77 5.19 -12.65 15.48
C ALA A 77 4.12 -12.97 14.42
N LYS A 78 3.05 -12.17 14.37
CA LYS A 78 1.94 -12.35 13.43
C LYS A 78 2.20 -11.70 12.08
N LEU A 79 2.90 -10.57 12.05
CA LEU A 79 3.21 -9.87 10.79
C LEU A 79 4.24 -10.65 9.96
N MET A 80 4.16 -10.52 8.63
CA MET A 80 5.22 -11.01 7.74
C MET A 80 6.54 -10.31 8.07
N ASP A 81 7.63 -11.07 8.10
CA ASP A 81 8.96 -10.57 8.46
C ASP A 81 9.42 -9.44 7.52
N VAL A 82 10.14 -8.46 8.06
CA VAL A 82 10.57 -7.25 7.34
C VAL A 82 11.48 -7.58 6.16
N LYS A 83 12.22 -8.70 6.22
CA LYS A 83 13.03 -9.24 5.11
C LYS A 83 12.25 -9.55 3.82
N TYR A 84 10.92 -9.60 3.89
CA TYR A 84 10.06 -9.80 2.71
C TYR A 84 9.47 -8.47 2.19
N LEU A 85 9.72 -7.36 2.87
CA LEU A 85 9.32 -6.01 2.47
C LEU A 85 10.48 -5.22 1.84
N GLU A 86 11.71 -5.61 2.14
CA GLU A 86 12.89 -5.14 1.43
C GLU A 86 12.83 -5.70 0.00
N GLU A 87 12.67 -4.81 -0.98
CA GLU A 87 13.01 -5.15 -2.36
C GLU A 87 14.41 -5.75 -2.32
N PRO A 88 14.66 -6.90 -2.98
CA PRO A 88 15.99 -7.49 -2.98
C PRO A 88 16.92 -6.41 -3.50
N GLU A 89 17.75 -5.90 -2.60
CA GLU A 89 18.80 -4.99 -2.96
C GLU A 89 19.59 -5.70 -4.04
N HIS A 90 19.65 -5.09 -5.22
CA HIS A 90 20.54 -5.49 -6.31
C HIS A 90 21.98 -5.20 -5.86
N GLU A 91 22.37 -5.75 -4.71
CA GLU A 91 23.72 -5.79 -4.22
C GLU A 91 24.52 -6.59 -5.22
N ALA A 92 25.11 -5.85 -6.14
CA ALA A 92 26.29 -6.22 -6.86
C ALA A 92 27.42 -6.46 -5.85
N GLU A 93 27.35 -7.54 -5.08
CA GLU A 93 28.49 -8.01 -4.29
C GLU A 93 29.20 -9.15 -5.03
N LEU A 94 30.37 -8.78 -5.54
CA LEU A 94 31.39 -9.65 -6.10
C LEU A 94 31.95 -10.62 -5.04
N ALA A 95 31.32 -11.78 -4.82
CA ALA A 95 32.01 -13.02 -4.38
C ALA A 95 31.11 -14.28 -4.44
N SER A 96 31.41 -15.14 -5.41
CA SER A 96 31.00 -16.55 -5.63
C SER A 96 30.94 -17.44 -4.35
N PRO A 97 30.11 -18.52 -4.23
CA PRO A 97 29.61 -19.35 -5.33
C PRO A 97 28.09 -19.58 -5.35
N SER A 98 27.56 -19.57 -6.57
CA SER A 98 26.24 -20.07 -6.94
C SER A 98 26.00 -21.49 -6.41
N LYS A 99 25.34 -21.63 -5.26
CA LYS A 99 24.76 -22.92 -4.83
C LYS A 99 23.53 -23.34 -5.63
N PHE A 100 23.11 -22.50 -6.57
CA PHE A 100 22.13 -22.85 -7.59
C PHE A 100 22.74 -22.50 -8.94
N SER A 101 23.24 -23.50 -9.65
CA SER A 101 23.51 -23.31 -11.07
C SER A 101 22.19 -22.95 -11.76
N SER A 102 22.27 -22.21 -12.85
CA SER A 102 21.11 -21.91 -13.69
C SER A 102 20.37 -23.18 -14.13
N GLU A 103 21.06 -24.32 -14.21
CA GLU A 103 20.45 -25.64 -14.43
C GLU A 103 19.65 -26.14 -13.23
N ALA A 104 20.13 -25.95 -11.99
CA ALA A 104 19.37 -26.31 -10.80
C ALA A 104 18.10 -25.45 -10.64
N MET A 105 18.15 -24.18 -11.07
CA MET A 105 16.95 -23.32 -11.13
C MET A 105 15.99 -23.79 -12.23
N LYS A 106 16.49 -24.09 -13.43
CA LYS A 106 15.67 -24.64 -14.53
C LYS A 106 15.04 -26.00 -14.20
N ALA A 107 15.72 -26.84 -13.42
CA ALA A 107 15.20 -28.14 -12.97
C ALA A 107 14.10 -28.03 -11.91
N LYS A 108 14.01 -26.89 -11.22
CA LYS A 108 12.95 -26.59 -10.23
C LYS A 108 11.84 -25.69 -10.78
N LEU A 109 12.10 -25.03 -11.90
CA LEU A 109 11.11 -24.25 -12.62
C LEU A 109 10.12 -25.19 -13.31
N MET A 110 8.86 -24.76 -13.45
CA MET A 110 7.88 -25.51 -14.23
C MET A 110 8.44 -25.74 -15.64
N ASP A 111 8.20 -26.95 -16.17
CA ASP A 111 8.66 -27.36 -17.50
C ASP A 111 8.43 -26.24 -18.52
N VAL A 112 9.41 -25.98 -19.39
CA VAL A 112 9.44 -24.81 -20.30
C VAL A 112 8.18 -24.72 -21.17
N LYS A 113 7.52 -25.86 -21.41
CA LYS A 113 6.19 -25.92 -22.06
C LYS A 113 5.08 -25.13 -21.35
N TYR A 114 5.27 -24.80 -20.07
CA TYR A 114 4.35 -24.00 -19.25
C TYR A 114 4.83 -22.55 -19.05
N LEU A 115 6.01 -22.20 -19.57
CA LEU A 115 6.54 -20.82 -19.60
C LEU A 115 6.19 -20.09 -20.90
N VAL A 116 5.34 -20.71 -21.74
CA VAL A 116 4.75 -20.02 -22.87
C VAL A 116 3.90 -18.91 -22.29
N GLU A 117 4.38 -17.67 -22.43
CA GLU A 117 3.56 -16.48 -22.21
C GLU A 117 2.29 -16.70 -23.04
N PRO A 118 1.10 -16.77 -22.42
CA PRO A 118 -0.11 -16.90 -23.18
C PRO A 118 -0.14 -15.75 -24.18
N GLU A 119 -0.32 -16.09 -25.47
CA GLU A 119 -0.42 -15.11 -26.54
C GLU A 119 -1.37 -14.00 -26.07
N HIS A 120 -0.84 -12.77 -25.99
CA HIS A 120 -1.48 -11.64 -25.34
C HIS A 120 -2.97 -11.56 -25.72
N GLU A 121 -3.76 -11.92 -24.73
CA GLU A 121 -5.06 -11.40 -24.34
C GLU A 121 -5.68 -10.49 -25.41
N ALA A 122 -6.78 -10.95 -26.02
CA ALA A 122 -7.68 -10.07 -26.75
C ALA A 122 -7.93 -8.85 -25.88
N GLU A 123 -7.52 -7.67 -26.35
CA GLU A 123 -7.80 -6.39 -25.71
C GLU A 123 -9.32 -6.32 -25.53
N LEU A 124 -9.78 -6.60 -24.31
CA LEU A 124 -11.20 -6.62 -24.01
C LEU A 124 -11.67 -5.17 -24.13
N VAL A 125 -12.39 -4.86 -25.19
CA VAL A 125 -13.12 -3.60 -25.32
C VAL A 125 -14.25 -3.65 -24.29
N ILE A 126 -13.96 -3.20 -23.07
CA ILE A 126 -14.95 -3.10 -22.00
C ILE A 126 -15.82 -1.88 -22.33
N ASP A 127 -16.93 -2.10 -23.04
CA ASP A 127 -17.99 -1.10 -23.30
C ASP A 127 -18.93 -0.92 -22.08
N ALA A 128 -18.54 -1.45 -20.92
CA ALA A 128 -19.33 -1.37 -19.70
C ALA A 128 -18.90 -0.17 -18.85
N THR A 129 -19.88 0.61 -18.39
CA THR A 129 -19.66 1.71 -17.44
C THR A 129 -19.29 1.15 -16.07
N ILE A 130 -18.12 1.54 -15.54
CA ILE A 130 -17.66 1.17 -14.20
C ILE A 130 -18.53 1.90 -13.15
N PRO A 131 -19.08 1.19 -12.15
CA PRO A 131 -19.92 1.82 -11.12
C PRO A 131 -19.10 2.66 -10.13
N ASP A 132 -19.76 3.64 -9.50
CA ASP A 132 -19.14 4.52 -8.47
C ASP A 132 -18.69 3.76 -7.21
N SER A 133 -19.33 2.63 -6.89
CA SER A 133 -18.96 1.74 -5.79
C SER A 133 -19.16 0.29 -6.17
N PHE A 134 -18.25 -0.59 -5.75
CA PHE A 134 -18.32 -2.02 -6.02
C PHE A 134 -17.90 -2.83 -4.79
N ASP A 135 -18.73 -3.78 -4.35
CA ASP A 135 -18.40 -4.76 -3.32
C ASP A 135 -18.53 -6.18 -3.90
N SER A 136 -17.41 -6.89 -3.99
CA SER A 136 -17.36 -8.27 -4.50
C SER A 136 -18.24 -9.23 -3.70
N ARG A 137 -18.49 -8.96 -2.42
CA ARG A 137 -19.33 -9.80 -1.56
C ARG A 137 -20.81 -9.70 -1.94
N GLU A 138 -21.24 -8.55 -2.45
CA GLU A 138 -22.60 -8.31 -2.93
C GLU A 138 -22.80 -8.84 -4.35
N GLN A 139 -21.78 -8.70 -5.21
CA GLN A 139 -21.83 -9.17 -6.59
C GLN A 139 -21.85 -10.70 -6.71
N TRP A 140 -21.12 -11.41 -5.84
CA TRP A 140 -21.03 -12.87 -5.84
C TRP A 140 -21.39 -13.48 -4.48
N PRO A 141 -22.67 -13.38 -4.07
CA PRO A 141 -23.10 -13.79 -2.73
C PRO A 141 -23.01 -15.30 -2.51
N THR A 142 -23.06 -16.10 -3.57
CA THR A 142 -22.90 -17.56 -3.51
C THR A 142 -21.46 -17.97 -3.18
N CYS A 143 -20.48 -17.11 -3.47
CA CYS A 143 -19.06 -17.37 -3.25
C CYS A 143 -18.64 -17.02 -1.82
N LYS A 144 -18.91 -17.94 -0.87
CA LYS A 144 -18.59 -17.76 0.56
C LYS A 144 -17.13 -17.35 0.81
N SER A 145 -16.19 -17.83 0.01
CA SER A 145 -14.75 -17.54 0.12
C SER A 145 -14.41 -16.06 0.08
N ILE A 146 -15.20 -15.24 -0.62
CA ILE A 146 -14.97 -13.79 -0.77
C ILE A 146 -15.21 -13.06 0.55
N SER A 147 -16.15 -13.55 1.36
CA SER A 147 -16.48 -12.96 2.67
C SER A 147 -15.55 -13.44 3.79
N THR A 148 -14.77 -14.50 3.56
CA THR A 148 -13.99 -15.15 4.61
C THR A 148 -12.66 -14.44 4.86
N ILE A 149 -12.49 -13.87 6.06
CA ILE A 149 -11.20 -13.37 6.53
C ILE A 149 -10.39 -14.54 7.09
N ARG A 150 -9.18 -14.77 6.55
CA ARG A 150 -8.29 -15.85 7.02
C ARG A 150 -7.32 -15.34 8.08
N ASP A 151 -6.99 -16.19 9.04
CA ASP A 151 -5.94 -15.94 10.03
C ASP A 151 -4.60 -16.46 9.49
N GLN A 152 -3.61 -15.57 9.37
CA GLN A 152 -2.25 -15.93 8.95
C GLN A 152 -1.46 -16.68 10.03
N SER A 153 -2.03 -16.87 11.23
CA SER A 153 -1.41 -17.50 12.40
C SER A 153 -0.05 -16.88 12.73
N ASP A 154 0.84 -17.59 13.42
CA ASP A 154 2.20 -17.12 13.73
C ASP A 154 3.21 -17.48 12.60
N CYS A 155 2.74 -17.51 11.34
CA CYS A 155 3.53 -17.96 10.19
C CYS A 155 4.62 -16.95 9.76
N GLY A 156 4.65 -15.75 10.33
CA GLY A 156 5.66 -14.72 10.03
C GLY A 156 7.02 -14.93 10.70
N ASN A 157 7.13 -15.83 11.69
CA ASN A 157 8.33 -15.90 12.55
C ASN A 157 8.86 -17.33 12.73
N LEU A 158 9.20 -17.99 11.62
CA LEU A 158 9.77 -19.33 11.63
C LEU A 158 11.29 -19.38 11.85
N VAL A 159 11.96 -18.23 12.01
CA VAL A 159 13.41 -18.16 12.24
C VAL A 159 13.79 -17.94 13.71
N LEU A 160 12.99 -17.18 14.50
CA LEU A 160 13.39 -16.86 15.88
C LEU A 160 12.95 -17.89 16.94
N ARG A 161 11.91 -18.70 16.70
CA ARG A 161 11.45 -19.68 17.70
C ARG A 161 12.33 -20.94 17.81
N LYS A 162 13.22 -21.20 16.85
CA LYS A 162 14.07 -22.42 16.87
C LYS A 162 15.37 -22.30 17.66
N ILE A 163 15.74 -21.10 18.15
CA ILE A 163 17.04 -20.89 18.80
C ILE A 163 16.95 -21.00 20.34
N TRP A 164 15.75 -20.91 20.95
CA TRP A 164 15.62 -20.84 22.41
C TRP A 164 14.37 -21.54 22.99
N MET A 165 14.08 -22.76 22.56
CA MET A 165 13.27 -23.68 23.36
C MET A 165 14.03 -25.01 23.45
N PRO A 166 14.62 -25.37 24.61
CA PRO A 166 14.95 -26.77 24.83
C PRO A 166 13.63 -27.53 24.78
N LEU A 167 13.59 -28.54 23.91
CA LEU A 167 12.52 -29.53 23.86
C LEU A 167 12.36 -30.08 25.29
N SER A 168 11.28 -29.72 25.97
CA SER A 168 10.90 -30.41 27.19
C SER A 168 10.25 -31.73 26.76
N PRO A 169 10.74 -32.88 27.25
CA PRO A 169 10.17 -34.17 26.91
C PRO A 169 8.87 -34.38 27.69
N ASP A 170 7.90 -34.99 27.01
CA ASP A 170 6.67 -35.65 27.49
C ASP A 170 5.83 -34.98 28.59
N THR A 171 4.60 -34.66 28.22
CA THR A 171 3.38 -35.17 28.88
C THR A 171 2.17 -35.05 27.96
#